data_AF-A0A0D7EPP4-F1
#
_entry.id   AF-A0A0D7EPP4-F1
#
_cell.length_a   1.000
_cell.length_b   1.000
_cell.length_c   1.000
_cell.angle_alpha   90.00
_cell.angle_beta   90.00
_cell.angle_gamma   90.00
#
_symmetry.space_group_name_H-M   'P 1'
#
loop_
_entity.id
_entity.type
_entity.pdbx_description
1 polymer ?
#
loop_
_entity_poly.entity_id
_entity_poly.type
_entity_poly.pdbx_seq_one_letter_code
_entity_poly.pdbx_strand_id
1 'polypeptide(L)'
;MPLPDVDGWMIDFRTARDIFASFNNERIDHCVSMCARGSLFACYCEQDLFKQLPALKQNFIQDHKCILVPDEDVMRRCIGISKTPLAKERLVGNESALFLAATAAARNFGVISNHQSIVYTTVGDLCQHYGIPFLCADQYFALL
;
A
#
# COMPACT_ATOMS: atom_id res chain seq x y z
N MET A 1 8.94 4.47 -19.13
CA MET A 1 8.12 5.58 -18.62
C MET A 1 8.68 5.98 -17.26
N PRO A 2 8.67 7.25 -16.86
CA PRO A 2 9.04 7.60 -15.50
C PRO A 2 7.96 7.12 -14.51
N LEU A 3 8.31 7.03 -13.22
CA LEU A 3 7.32 6.83 -12.17
C LEU A 3 6.29 7.99 -12.19
N PRO A 4 5.02 7.71 -11.84
CA PRO A 4 4.00 8.75 -11.65
C PRO A 4 4.43 9.81 -10.63
N ASP A 5 4.06 11.06 -10.89
CA ASP A 5 4.33 12.19 -9.99
C ASP A 5 3.33 12.18 -8.82
N VAL A 6 3.77 11.64 -7.68
CA VAL A 6 2.97 11.46 -6.45
C VAL A 6 3.79 11.84 -5.22
N ASP A 7 3.12 12.25 -4.15
CA ASP A 7 3.75 12.74 -2.92
C ASP A 7 4.35 11.60 -2.06
N GLY A 8 3.98 10.35 -2.35
CA GLY A 8 4.44 9.17 -1.62
C GLY A 8 3.84 7.89 -2.17
N TRP A 9 4.25 6.76 -1.58
CA TRP A 9 3.77 5.44 -1.96
C TRP A 9 3.23 4.67 -0.76
N MET A 10 2.17 3.90 -0.98
CA MET A 10 1.64 2.94 -0.02
C MET A 10 2.02 1.52 -0.43
N ILE A 11 2.30 0.64 0.54
CA ILE A 11 2.56 -0.78 0.30
C ILE A 11 1.74 -1.66 1.26
N ASP A 12 1.23 -2.77 0.75
CA ASP A 12 0.56 -3.80 1.55
C ASP A 12 1.54 -4.84 2.12
N PHE A 13 1.12 -5.54 3.17
CA PHE A 13 1.92 -6.54 3.88
C PHE A 13 2.41 -7.66 2.97
N ARG A 14 1.54 -8.18 2.09
CA ARG A 14 1.90 -9.31 1.22
C ARG A 14 3.02 -8.90 0.28
N THR A 15 2.91 -7.73 -0.33
CA THR A 15 3.93 -7.19 -1.25
C THR A 15 5.23 -6.89 -0.51
N ALA A 16 5.17 -6.26 0.66
CA ALA A 16 6.36 -5.99 1.48
C ALA A 16 7.05 -7.29 1.91
N ARG A 17 6.29 -8.29 2.36
CA ARG A 17 6.81 -9.62 2.71
C ARG A 17 7.52 -10.26 1.53
N ASP A 18 6.91 -10.25 0.35
CA ASP A 18 7.47 -10.91 -0.84
C ASP A 18 8.78 -10.22 -1.30
N ILE A 19 8.87 -8.88 -1.19
CA ILE A 19 10.13 -8.15 -1.45
C ILE A 19 11.22 -8.59 -0.47
N PHE A 20 10.92 -8.63 0.83
CA PHE A 20 11.92 -9.00 1.84
C PHE A 20 12.30 -10.48 1.79
N ALA A 21 11.39 -11.35 1.37
CA ALA A 21 11.65 -12.77 1.15
C ALA A 21 12.47 -13.04 -0.13
N SER A 22 12.55 -12.09 -1.07
CA SER A 22 13.35 -12.25 -2.29
C SER A 22 14.86 -12.15 -2.05
N PHE A 23 15.29 -11.66 -0.88
CA PHE A 23 16.69 -11.37 -0.55
C PHE A 23 17.40 -10.45 -1.57
N ASN A 24 16.64 -9.70 -2.36
CA ASN A 24 17.19 -8.66 -3.22
C ASN A 24 17.47 -7.40 -2.39
N ASN A 25 18.73 -7.25 -1.99
CA ASN A 25 19.17 -6.13 -1.14
C ASN A 25 18.86 -4.76 -1.77
N GLU A 26 18.97 -4.60 -3.09
CA GLU A 26 18.68 -3.32 -3.74
C GLU A 26 17.22 -2.90 -3.54
N ARG A 27 16.28 -3.85 -3.71
CA ARG A 27 14.85 -3.59 -3.50
C ARG A 27 14.53 -3.31 -2.04
N ILE A 28 15.17 -4.04 -1.12
CA ILE A 28 15.01 -3.88 0.32
C ILE A 28 15.54 -2.50 0.75
N ASP A 29 16.77 -2.18 0.40
CA ASP A 29 17.45 -0.92 0.75
C ASP A 29 16.69 0.28 0.18
N HIS A 30 16.14 0.16 -1.03
CA HIS A 30 15.28 1.19 -1.61
C HIS A 30 14.02 1.43 -0.77
N CYS A 31 13.30 0.37 -0.40
CA CYS A 31 12.13 0.48 0.47
C CYS A 31 12.47 1.11 1.82
N VAL A 32 13.56 0.66 2.46
CA VAL A 32 14.03 1.18 3.75
C VAL A 32 14.39 2.66 3.64
N SER A 33 15.13 3.06 2.60
CA SER A 33 15.49 4.45 2.33
C SER A 33 14.27 5.35 2.12
N MET A 34 13.27 4.90 1.35
CA MET A 34 12.03 5.66 1.17
C MET A 34 11.23 5.78 2.46
N CYS A 35 11.17 4.71 3.24
CA CYS A 35 10.58 4.70 4.56
C CYS A 35 11.24 5.74 5.47
N ALA A 36 12.58 5.76 5.53
CA ALA A 36 13.35 6.73 6.30
C ALA A 36 13.12 8.19 5.87
N ARG A 37 12.85 8.42 4.58
CA ARG A 37 12.56 9.74 4.00
C ARG A 37 11.09 10.15 4.12
N GLY A 38 10.22 9.28 4.62
CA GLY A 38 8.78 9.54 4.70
C GLY A 38 8.09 9.56 3.32
N SER A 39 8.58 8.78 2.36
CA SER A 39 7.97 8.65 1.03
C SER A 39 7.41 7.26 0.72
N LEU A 40 7.58 6.29 1.63
CA LEU A 40 6.94 4.97 1.57
C LEU A 40 6.26 4.66 2.92
N PHE A 41 5.00 4.26 2.85
CA PHE A 41 4.14 3.99 4.00
C PHE A 41 3.48 2.61 3.90
N ALA A 42 3.38 1.93 5.03
CA ALA A 42 2.71 0.65 5.16
C ALA A 42 1.26 0.83 5.62
N CYS A 43 0.37 -0.08 5.16
CA CYS A 43 -1.04 -0.08 5.52
C CYS A 43 -1.25 -0.23 7.03
N TYR A 44 -2.06 0.66 7.62
CA TYR A 44 -2.40 0.62 9.05
C TYR A 44 -3.14 -0.65 9.47
N CYS A 45 -4.10 -1.11 8.67
CA CYS A 45 -4.89 -2.32 8.97
C CYS A 45 -4.04 -3.58 9.08
N GLU A 46 -2.83 -3.56 8.50
CA GLU A 46 -1.93 -4.71 8.48
C GLU A 46 -0.79 -4.54 9.48
N GLN A 47 -0.83 -3.52 10.34
CA GLN A 47 0.24 -3.20 11.29
C GLN A 47 0.63 -4.43 12.13
N ASP A 48 -0.33 -5.22 12.59
CA ASP A 48 -0.01 -6.40 13.41
C ASP A 48 0.67 -7.50 12.60
N LEU A 49 0.38 -7.65 11.31
CA LEU A 49 1.10 -8.55 10.42
C LEU A 49 2.54 -8.07 10.21
N PHE A 50 2.74 -6.77 10.00
CA PHE A 50 4.09 -6.18 9.93
C PHE A 50 4.88 -6.40 11.23
N LYS A 51 4.24 -6.29 12.42
CA LYS A 51 4.89 -6.55 13.72
C LYS A 51 5.28 -8.01 13.90
N GLN A 52 4.55 -8.95 13.33
CA GLN A 52 4.81 -10.39 13.48
C GLN A 52 6.05 -10.84 12.71
N LEU A 53 6.42 -10.17 11.61
CA LEU A 53 7.58 -10.52 10.80
C LEU A 53 8.81 -9.68 11.21
N PRO A 54 9.88 -10.27 11.78
CA PRO A 54 11.01 -9.49 12.32
C PRO A 54 11.65 -8.54 11.33
N ALA A 55 11.85 -8.97 10.08
CA ALA A 55 12.45 -8.15 9.03
C ALA A 55 11.62 -6.90 8.73
N LEU A 56 10.29 -7.04 8.63
CA LEU A 56 9.41 -5.90 8.38
C LEU A 56 9.23 -5.02 9.63
N LYS A 57 9.12 -5.63 10.81
CA LYS A 57 9.03 -4.89 12.08
C LYS A 57 10.22 -3.96 12.28
N GLN A 58 11.43 -4.46 12.06
CA GLN A 58 12.65 -3.68 12.21
C GLN A 58 12.63 -2.49 11.25
N ASN A 59 12.50 -2.77 9.96
CA ASN A 59 12.64 -1.78 8.89
C ASN A 59 11.47 -0.79 8.78
N PHE A 60 10.22 -1.21 8.95
CA PHE A 60 9.06 -0.31 8.76
C PHE A 60 8.57 0.32 10.07
N ILE A 61 8.68 -0.37 11.21
CA ILE A 61 8.04 0.06 12.45
C ILE A 61 9.05 0.66 13.42
N GLN A 62 10.10 -0.10 13.77
CA GLN A 62 11.05 0.32 14.80
C GLN A 62 11.93 1.48 14.31
N ASP A 63 12.44 1.39 13.09
CA ASP A 63 13.44 2.33 12.60
C ASP A 63 12.82 3.59 11.96
N HIS A 64 11.64 3.47 11.35
CA HIS A 64 11.11 4.52 10.47
C HIS A 64 9.65 4.94 10.74
N LYS A 65 8.91 4.23 11.61
CA LYS A 65 7.50 4.53 11.94
C LYS A 65 6.60 4.74 10.70
N CYS A 66 6.75 3.92 9.67
CA CYS A 66 6.11 4.08 8.37
C CYS A 66 4.64 3.66 8.30
N ILE A 67 4.04 3.33 9.45
CA ILE A 67 2.62 2.99 9.51
C ILE A 67 1.83 4.29 9.50
N LEU A 68 1.08 4.52 8.43
CA LEU A 68 0.28 5.73 8.29
C LEU A 68 -1.03 5.59 9.07
N VAL A 69 -1.16 6.28 10.19
CA VAL A 69 -2.40 6.30 10.96
C VAL A 69 -3.46 7.12 10.18
N PRO A 70 -4.64 6.55 9.89
CA PRO A 70 -5.69 7.26 9.16
C PRO A 70 -6.23 8.43 9.99
N ASP A 71 -6.33 9.59 9.36
CA ASP A 71 -6.99 10.79 9.91
C ASP A 71 -8.49 10.83 9.53
N GLU A 72 -9.17 11.89 9.94
CA GLU A 72 -10.60 12.06 9.68
C GLU A 72 -10.95 12.06 8.18
N ASP A 73 -10.08 12.63 7.34
CA ASP A 73 -10.29 12.70 5.89
C ASP A 73 -10.15 11.33 5.23
N VAL A 74 -9.14 10.55 5.65
CA VAL A 74 -8.98 9.15 5.22
C VAL A 74 -10.20 8.34 5.63
N MET A 75 -10.66 8.48 6.88
CA MET A 75 -11.84 7.75 7.37
C MET A 75 -13.12 8.11 6.63
N ARG A 76 -13.36 9.40 6.31
CA ARG A 76 -14.49 9.83 5.48
C ARG A 76 -14.44 9.19 4.10
N ARG A 77 -13.27 9.13 3.47
CA ARG A 77 -13.09 8.48 2.16
C ARG A 77 -13.31 6.97 2.26
N CYS A 78 -12.81 6.30 3.30
CA CYS A 78 -13.13 4.90 3.56
C CYS A 78 -14.64 4.64 3.59
N ILE A 79 -15.41 5.48 4.28
CA ILE A 79 -16.88 5.40 4.34
C ILE A 79 -17.52 5.67 2.97
N GLY A 80 -16.99 6.64 2.22
CA GLY A 80 -17.45 6.93 0.86
C GLY A 80 -17.27 5.74 -0.08
N ILE A 81 -16.05 5.17 -0.09
CA ILE A 81 -15.70 4.01 -0.90
C ILE A 81 -16.57 2.80 -0.52
N SER A 82 -16.74 2.52 0.77
CA SER A 82 -17.51 1.35 1.25
C SER A 82 -19.00 1.40 0.89
N LYS A 83 -19.55 2.60 0.66
CA LYS A 83 -20.94 2.79 0.25
C LYS A 83 -21.16 2.59 -1.25
N THR A 84 -20.10 2.57 -2.06
CA THR A 84 -20.23 2.37 -3.51
C THR A 84 -20.70 0.96 -3.85
N PRO A 85 -21.44 0.77 -4.97
CA PRO A 85 -21.79 -0.57 -5.46
C PRO A 85 -20.56 -1.47 -5.66
N LEU A 86 -19.44 -0.87 -6.09
CA LEU A 86 -18.16 -1.55 -6.27
C LEU A 86 -17.66 -2.22 -4.98
N ALA A 87 -17.79 -1.55 -3.84
CA ALA A 87 -17.38 -2.09 -2.54
C ALA A 87 -18.34 -3.15 -1.99
N LYS A 88 -19.66 -2.94 -2.17
CA LYS A 88 -20.71 -3.82 -1.62
C LYS A 88 -20.73 -5.22 -2.21
N GLU A 89 -20.33 -5.38 -3.46
CA GLU A 89 -20.35 -6.67 -4.14
C GLU A 89 -19.04 -7.46 -4.03
N ARG A 90 -17.91 -6.82 -3.72
CA ARG A 90 -16.59 -7.39 -4.06
C ARG A 90 -15.47 -7.24 -3.03
N LEU A 91 -15.66 -6.50 -1.93
CA LEU A 91 -14.71 -6.39 -0.81
C LEU A 91 -15.11 -7.29 0.36
N VAL A 92 -15.17 -8.61 0.16
CA VAL A 92 -15.41 -9.54 1.27
C VAL A 92 -14.08 -9.88 1.95
N GLY A 93 -13.93 -9.46 3.21
CA GLY A 93 -12.88 -9.98 4.10
C GLY A 93 -11.51 -9.29 4.06
N ASN A 94 -11.34 -8.17 3.35
CA ASN A 94 -10.09 -7.41 3.37
C ASN A 94 -10.32 -5.89 3.35
N GLU A 95 -10.29 -5.26 4.53
CA GLU A 95 -10.41 -3.82 4.69
C GLU A 95 -9.14 -3.07 4.26
N SER A 96 -7.98 -3.73 4.19
CA SER A 96 -6.71 -3.12 3.79
C SER A 96 -6.79 -2.47 2.41
N ALA A 97 -7.49 -3.10 1.46
CA ALA A 97 -7.64 -2.55 0.11
C ALA A 97 -8.40 -1.22 0.10
N LEU A 98 -9.42 -1.11 0.94
CA LEU A 98 -10.19 0.11 1.12
C LEU A 98 -9.37 1.20 1.77
N PHE A 99 -8.60 0.87 2.82
CA PHE A 99 -7.70 1.82 3.48
C PHE A 99 -6.57 2.30 2.59
N LEU A 100 -5.95 1.41 1.82
CA LEU A 100 -4.90 1.76 0.86
C LEU A 100 -5.43 2.75 -0.18
N ALA A 101 -6.55 2.44 -0.82
CA ALA A 101 -7.16 3.32 -1.82
C ALA A 101 -7.63 4.65 -1.21
N ALA A 102 -8.29 4.63 -0.05
CA ALA A 102 -8.75 5.85 0.61
C ALA A 102 -7.59 6.78 0.98
N THR A 103 -6.53 6.22 1.55
CA THR A 103 -5.32 6.94 1.94
C THR A 103 -4.63 7.54 0.73
N ALA A 104 -4.43 6.73 -0.31
CA ALA A 104 -3.76 7.17 -1.52
C ALA A 104 -4.54 8.28 -2.23
N ALA A 105 -5.86 8.16 -2.29
CA ALA A 105 -6.71 9.23 -2.82
C ALA A 105 -6.69 10.50 -1.97
N ALA A 106 -6.59 10.37 -0.64
CA ALA A 106 -6.56 11.51 0.29
C ALA A 106 -5.27 12.33 0.19
N ARG A 107 -4.14 11.64 0.02
CA ARG A 107 -2.80 12.22 0.15
C ARG A 107 -2.01 12.28 -1.16
N ASN A 108 -2.65 12.02 -2.29
CA ASN A 108 -2.01 11.98 -3.60
C ASN A 108 -0.81 11.01 -3.63
N PHE A 109 -1.02 9.80 -3.10
CA PHE A 109 -0.01 8.73 -3.13
C PHE A 109 -0.27 7.73 -4.25
N GLY A 110 0.79 7.05 -4.67
CA GLY A 110 0.69 5.81 -5.44
C GLY A 110 0.55 4.60 -4.53
N VAL A 111 0.19 3.46 -5.11
CA VAL A 111 0.10 2.17 -4.40
C VAL A 111 0.96 1.12 -5.10
N ILE A 112 1.84 0.48 -4.32
CA ILE A 112 2.64 -0.67 -4.74
C ILE A 112 1.97 -1.92 -4.18
N SER A 113 1.41 -2.75 -5.05
CA SER A 113 0.80 -4.00 -4.61
C SER A 113 0.85 -5.09 -5.68
N ASN A 114 1.30 -6.28 -5.27
CA ASN A 114 1.17 -7.51 -6.03
C ASN A 114 -0.17 -8.21 -5.77
N HIS A 115 -1.05 -7.61 -4.97
CA HIS A 115 -2.31 -8.23 -4.62
C HIS A 115 -3.28 -8.17 -5.81
N GLN A 116 -3.35 -9.27 -6.55
CA GLN A 116 -4.31 -9.52 -7.62
C GLN A 116 -5.21 -10.70 -7.24
N SER A 117 -6.47 -10.62 -7.64
CA SER A 117 -7.51 -11.62 -7.42
C SER A 117 -8.44 -11.62 -8.63
N ILE A 118 -8.81 -12.80 -9.10
CA ILE A 118 -9.78 -12.98 -10.20
C ILE A 118 -11.21 -12.99 -9.63
N VAL A 119 -11.35 -13.26 -8.33
CA VAL A 119 -12.64 -13.57 -7.67
C VAL A 119 -13.18 -12.37 -6.89
N TYR A 120 -12.29 -11.52 -6.37
CA TYR A 120 -12.65 -10.41 -5.48
C TYR A 120 -12.04 -9.11 -5.97
N THR A 121 -12.66 -7.99 -5.60
CA THR A 121 -12.09 -6.66 -5.90
C THR A 121 -10.78 -6.49 -5.17
N THR A 122 -9.77 -6.08 -5.92
CA THR A 122 -8.41 -5.90 -5.46
C THR A 122 -8.11 -4.44 -5.15
N VAL A 123 -6.95 -4.22 -4.54
CA VAL A 123 -6.36 -2.89 -4.39
C VAL A 123 -6.23 -2.22 -5.77
N GLY A 124 -5.82 -2.98 -6.79
CA GLY A 124 -5.67 -2.49 -8.16
C GLY A 124 -6.98 -2.00 -8.76
N ASP A 125 -8.07 -2.76 -8.60
CA ASP A 125 -9.39 -2.37 -9.12
C ASP A 125 -9.90 -1.07 -8.47
N LEU A 126 -9.73 -0.92 -7.15
CA LEU A 126 -10.08 0.31 -6.44
C LEU A 126 -9.22 1.47 -6.92
N CYS A 127 -7.91 1.27 -7.03
CA CYS A 127 -7.00 2.32 -7.49
C CYS A 127 -7.36 2.79 -8.90
N GLN A 128 -7.63 1.86 -9.82
CA GLN A 128 -8.07 2.18 -11.17
C GLN A 128 -9.39 2.96 -11.17
N HIS A 129 -10.37 2.54 -10.37
CA HIS A 129 -11.66 3.22 -10.28
C HIS A 129 -11.54 4.67 -9.81
N TYR A 130 -10.64 4.96 -8.88
CA TYR A 130 -10.42 6.29 -8.31
C TYR A 130 -9.27 7.07 -8.98
N GLY A 131 -8.67 6.56 -10.04
CA GLY A 131 -7.56 7.22 -10.75
C GLY A 131 -6.26 7.32 -9.93
N ILE A 132 -6.06 6.40 -8.98
CA ILE A 132 -4.88 6.34 -8.13
C ILE A 132 -3.78 5.59 -8.88
N PRO A 133 -2.55 6.13 -8.97
CA PRO A 133 -1.42 5.41 -9.55
C PRO A 133 -1.18 4.07 -8.85
N PHE A 134 -1.18 2.99 -9.62
CA PHE A 134 -1.02 1.63 -9.12
C PHE A 134 0.05 0.90 -9.93
N LEU A 135 0.98 0.26 -9.25
CA LEU A 135 2.02 -0.58 -9.86
C LEU A 135 2.18 -1.86 -9.04
N CYS A 136 2.43 -2.98 -9.70
CA CYS A 136 3.00 -4.14 -9.00
C CYS A 136 4.47 -3.86 -8.64
N ALA A 137 5.05 -4.62 -7.72
CA ALA A 137 6.42 -4.41 -7.27
C ALA A 137 7.41 -4.45 -8.45
N ASP A 138 7.30 -5.43 -9.34
CA ASP A 138 8.21 -5.54 -10.49
C ASP A 138 8.10 -4.36 -11.46
N GLN A 139 6.89 -3.86 -11.70
CA GLN A 139 6.67 -2.66 -12.49
C GLN A 139 7.26 -1.43 -11.81
N TYR A 140 7.07 -1.28 -10.50
CA TYR A 140 7.61 -0.16 -9.74
C TYR A 140 9.15 -0.13 -9.82
N PHE A 141 9.81 -1.25 -9.52
CA PHE A 141 11.27 -1.33 -9.54
C PHE A 141 11.88 -1.25 -10.95
N ALA A 142 11.12 -1.57 -12.01
CA ALA A 142 11.59 -1.42 -13.39
C ALA A 142 11.58 0.04 -13.89
N LEU A 143 10.95 0.96 -13.15
CA LEU A 143 10.81 2.38 -13.51
C LEU A 143 11.64 3.31 -12.62
N LEU A 144 12.37 2.77 -11.64
CA LEU A 144 13.37 3.47 -10.82
C LEU A 144 14.66 3.70 -11.60
#